data_AF-A0A367V1I2-F1
#
_entry.id   AF-A0A367V1I2-F1
#
_cell.length_a   1.000
_cell.length_b   1.000
_cell.length_c   1.000
_cell.angle_alpha   90.00
_cell.angle_beta   90.00
_cell.angle_gamma   90.00
#
_symmetry.space_group_name_H-M   'P 1'
#
loop_
_entity.id
_entity.type
_entity.pdbx_description
1 polymer ?
#
loop_
_entity_poly.entity_id
_entity_poly.type
_entity_poly.pdbx_seq_one_letter_code
_entity_poly.pdbx_strand_id
1 'polypeptide(L)'
;MIISGFLAGTLYGSKFDGEEWETLAAGFLGLTGGACALFAAKAQITAQRRQREDDIQREAALANTRYYLLGKEVGELCELFARSTSERLSSQPIEIKELQTMHDALIATEIPKAPLTCSEEITSTYVSLTFLRSRLLIFFTSMTRELETSPEGIGMSVAPDKEENPTGLLSTLDDMMHLGRFLKESCEEQLKR
;
A
#
# COMPACT_ATOMS: atom_id res chain seq x y z
N MET A 1 3.90 -40.51 29.54
CA MET A 1 4.96 -41.41 30.05
C MET A 1 5.24 -41.26 31.55
N ILE A 2 4.85 -40.16 32.20
CA ILE A 2 5.02 -39.96 33.67
C ILE A 2 3.95 -40.73 34.47
N ILE A 3 2.70 -40.74 34.00
CA ILE A 3 1.58 -41.45 34.64
C ILE A 3 1.84 -42.96 34.71
N SER A 4 2.41 -43.54 33.65
CA SER A 4 2.81 -44.96 33.59
C SER A 4 3.96 -45.28 34.55
N GLY A 5 4.89 -44.36 34.79
CA GLY A 5 5.96 -44.53 35.76
C GLY A 5 5.49 -44.44 37.21
N PHE A 6 4.58 -43.51 37.51
CA PHE A 6 3.95 -43.39 38.83
C PHE A 6 3.09 -44.62 39.15
N LEU A 7 2.23 -45.04 38.21
CA LEU A 7 1.42 -46.25 38.36
C LEU A 7 2.28 -47.50 38.50
N ALA A 8 3.34 -47.65 37.69
CA ALA A 8 4.27 -48.78 37.80
C ALA A 8 5.00 -48.79 39.16
N GLY A 9 5.44 -47.62 39.67
CA GLY A 9 6.04 -47.50 41.00
C GLY A 9 5.08 -47.85 42.14
N THR A 10 3.82 -47.40 42.05
CA THR A 10 2.80 -47.73 43.06
C THR A 10 2.32 -49.19 43.01
N LEU A 11 2.31 -49.82 41.83
CA LEU A 11 1.88 -51.22 41.64
C LEU A 11 2.99 -52.23 41.93
N TYR A 12 4.26 -51.90 41.67
CA TYR A 12 5.40 -52.78 42.01
C TYR A 12 5.86 -52.65 43.47
N GLY A 13 5.47 -51.59 44.18
CA GLY A 13 5.77 -51.31 45.58
C GLY A 13 5.01 -52.19 46.60
N SER A 14 5.02 -53.51 46.42
CA SER A 14 4.40 -54.47 47.37
C SER A 14 5.17 -54.66 48.68
N LYS A 15 6.19 -53.82 48.94
CA LYS A 15 7.00 -53.81 50.17
C LYS A 15 7.40 -52.38 50.54
N PHE A 16 6.46 -51.62 51.11
CA PHE A 16 6.77 -50.36 51.79
C PHE A 16 6.49 -50.50 53.29
N ASP A 17 7.23 -51.41 53.92
CA ASP A 17 7.46 -51.32 55.37
C ASP A 17 8.43 -50.15 55.58
N GLY A 18 7.88 -48.94 55.76
CA GLY A 18 8.63 -47.76 56.17
C GLY A 18 8.86 -46.67 55.12
N GLU A 19 8.27 -46.75 53.92
CA GLU A 19 8.37 -45.61 52.99
C GLU A 19 7.32 -44.54 53.26
N GLU A 20 7.87 -43.33 53.42
CA GLU A 20 7.26 -42.14 53.95
C GLU A 20 6.17 -41.61 53.01
N TRP A 21 5.06 -41.20 53.61
CA TRP A 21 4.00 -40.38 53.01
C TRP A 21 4.53 -39.25 52.09
N GLU A 22 5.75 -38.79 52.36
CA GLU A 22 6.52 -37.81 51.59
C GLU A 22 6.73 -38.20 50.12
N THR A 23 6.98 -39.47 49.78
CA THR A 23 7.21 -39.91 48.40
C THR A 23 5.93 -39.84 47.56
N LEU A 24 4.79 -40.16 48.17
CA LEU A 24 3.48 -40.09 47.52
C LEU A 24 3.03 -38.62 47.35
N ALA A 25 3.29 -37.77 48.34
CA ALA A 25 3.10 -36.34 48.26
C ALA A 25 3.99 -35.69 47.19
N ALA A 26 5.26 -36.09 47.07
CA ALA A 26 6.19 -35.61 46.05
C ALA A 26 5.73 -35.96 44.63
N GLY A 27 5.20 -37.17 44.41
CA GLY A 27 4.62 -37.56 43.12
C GLY A 27 3.37 -36.75 42.75
N PHE A 28 2.51 -36.46 43.72
CA PHE A 28 1.33 -35.61 43.50
C PHE A 28 1.72 -34.15 43.21
N LEU A 29 2.73 -33.62 43.89
CA LEU A 29 3.31 -32.29 43.61
C LEU A 29 3.95 -32.23 42.22
N GLY A 30 4.61 -33.30 41.77
CA GLY A 30 5.16 -33.38 40.42
C GLY A 30 4.10 -33.35 39.32
N LEU A 31 2.98 -34.07 39.51
CA LEU A 31 1.87 -34.09 38.56
C LEU A 31 1.12 -32.74 38.52
N THR A 32 0.85 -32.16 39.69
CA THR A 32 0.19 -30.84 39.78
C THR A 32 1.09 -29.73 39.23
N GLY A 33 2.39 -29.75 39.54
CA GLY A 33 3.38 -28.84 38.95
C GLY A 33 3.46 -28.96 37.42
N GLY A 34 3.47 -30.20 36.89
CA GLY A 34 3.44 -30.45 35.45
C GLY A 34 2.15 -29.97 34.78
N ALA A 35 0.99 -30.15 35.42
CA ALA A 35 -0.29 -29.65 34.93
C ALA A 35 -0.31 -28.11 34.89
N CYS A 36 0.12 -27.44 35.97
CA CYS A 36 0.23 -25.98 36.03
C CYS A 36 1.18 -25.44 34.97
N ALA A 37 2.34 -26.07 34.76
CA ALA A 37 3.29 -25.68 33.71
C ALA A 37 2.67 -25.80 32.31
N LEU A 38 1.88 -26.84 32.06
CA LEU A 38 1.22 -27.04 30.77
C LEU A 38 0.10 -26.01 30.53
N PHE A 39 -0.67 -25.65 31.55
CA PHE A 39 -1.64 -24.56 31.48
C PHE A 39 -0.97 -23.19 31.27
N ALA A 40 0.12 -22.91 31.98
CA ALA A 40 0.89 -21.68 31.81
C ALA A 40 1.46 -21.57 30.38
N ALA A 41 2.03 -22.66 29.85
CA ALA A 41 2.52 -22.70 28.47
C ALA A 41 1.39 -22.48 27.44
N LYS A 42 0.21 -23.09 27.64
CA LYS A 42 -0.96 -22.85 26.78
C LYS A 42 -1.46 -21.41 26.84
N ALA A 43 -1.50 -20.82 28.05
CA ALA A 43 -1.88 -19.43 28.23
C ALA A 43 -0.89 -18.49 27.52
N GLN A 44 0.41 -18.76 27.64
CA GLN A 44 1.47 -17.99 26.99
C GLN A 44 1.41 -18.09 25.46
N ILE A 45 1.20 -19.28 24.90
CA ILE A 45 1.02 -19.46 23.44
C ILE A 45 -0.20 -18.68 22.94
N THR A 46 -1.30 -18.72 23.70
CA THR A 46 -2.53 -18.01 23.34
C THR A 46 -2.34 -16.49 23.39
N ALA A 47 -1.66 -15.99 24.43
CA ALA A 47 -1.32 -14.58 24.55
C ALA A 47 -0.39 -14.11 23.43
N GLN A 48 0.63 -14.89 23.08
CA GLN A 48 1.53 -14.59 21.97
C GLN A 48 0.83 -14.59 20.61
N ARG A 49 -0.14 -15.49 20.39
CA ARG A 49 -0.95 -15.47 19.16
C ARG A 49 -1.78 -14.21 19.05
N ARG A 50 -2.49 -13.83 20.11
CA ARG A 50 -3.27 -12.58 20.15
C ARG A 50 -2.39 -11.36 19.92
N GLN A 51 -1.23 -11.30 20.58
CA GLN A 51 -0.30 -10.18 20.40
C GLN A 51 0.22 -10.09 18.96
N ARG A 52 0.56 -11.22 18.33
CA ARG A 52 0.94 -11.24 16.91
C ARG A 52 -0.19 -10.80 16.00
N GLU A 53 -1.42 -11.24 16.25
CA GLU A 53 -2.58 -10.81 15.46
C GLU A 53 -2.81 -9.30 15.59
N ASP A 54 -2.72 -8.76 16.81
CA ASP A 54 -2.84 -7.32 17.08
C ASP A 54 -1.71 -6.52 16.40
N ASP A 55 -0.47 -7.02 16.45
CA ASP A 55 0.68 -6.39 15.80
C ASP A 55 0.52 -6.39 14.27
N ILE A 56 0.07 -7.51 13.68
CA ILE A 56 -0.25 -7.61 12.24
C ILE A 56 -1.35 -6.61 11.86
N GLN A 57 -2.41 -6.50 12.67
CA GLN A 57 -3.49 -5.56 12.41
C GLN A 57 -3.01 -4.10 12.48
N ARG A 58 -2.15 -3.77 13.45
CA ARG A 58 -1.54 -2.44 13.56
C ARG A 58 -0.64 -2.12 12.38
N GLU A 59 0.22 -3.06 11.98
CA GLU A 59 1.08 -2.89 10.82
C GLU A 59 0.27 -2.71 9.54
N ALA A 60 -0.81 -3.50 9.36
CA ALA A 60 -1.72 -3.36 8.23
C ALA A 60 -2.43 -2.00 8.23
N ALA A 61 -2.90 -1.53 9.39
CA ALA A 61 -3.53 -0.21 9.52
C ALA A 61 -2.54 0.92 9.16
N LEU A 62 -1.32 0.88 9.71
CA LEU A 62 -0.28 1.86 9.41
C LEU A 62 0.13 1.86 7.94
N ALA A 63 0.23 0.66 7.33
CA ALA A 63 0.53 0.53 5.91
C ALA A 63 -0.57 1.15 5.04
N ASN A 64 -1.85 0.91 5.37
CA ASN A 64 -2.98 1.51 4.67
C ASN A 64 -3.01 3.03 4.83
N THR A 65 -2.76 3.57 6.02
CA THR A 65 -2.70 5.03 6.24
C THR A 65 -1.60 5.67 5.40
N ARG A 66 -0.39 5.10 5.40
CA ARG A 66 0.72 5.59 4.57
C ARG A 66 0.37 5.57 3.09
N TYR A 67 -0.30 4.52 2.65
CA TYR A 67 -0.73 4.39 1.27
C TYR A 67 -1.74 5.47 0.88
N TYR A 68 -2.76 5.72 1.70
CA TYR A 68 -3.74 6.77 1.41
C TYR A 68 -3.15 8.19 1.48
N LEU A 69 -2.17 8.43 2.37
CA LEU A 69 -1.42 9.69 2.36
C LEU A 69 -0.68 9.89 1.04
N LEU A 70 0.04 8.87 0.59
CA LEU A 70 0.74 8.91 -0.69
C LEU A 70 -0.25 9.08 -1.86
N GLY A 71 -1.41 8.43 -1.81
CA GLY A 71 -2.44 8.59 -2.84
C GLY A 71 -3.03 9.98 -2.91
N LYS A 72 -3.22 10.62 -1.75
CA LYS A 72 -3.61 12.03 -1.70
C LYS A 72 -2.56 12.92 -2.37
N GLU A 73 -1.28 12.75 -2.04
CA GLU A 73 -0.18 13.52 -2.63
C GLU A 73 -0.09 13.32 -4.15
N VAL A 74 -0.20 12.08 -4.61
CA VAL A 74 -0.18 11.75 -6.05
C VAL A 74 -1.37 12.37 -6.77
N GLY A 75 -2.56 12.32 -6.18
CA GLY A 75 -3.76 12.96 -6.71
C GLY A 75 -3.59 14.48 -6.84
N GLU A 76 -3.04 15.14 -5.82
CA GLU A 76 -2.72 16.57 -5.83
C GLU A 76 -1.68 16.94 -6.90
N LEU A 77 -0.60 16.15 -7.02
CA LEU A 77 0.42 16.38 -8.05
C LEU A 77 -0.16 16.22 -9.45
N CYS A 78 -1.00 15.22 -9.68
CA CYS A 78 -1.66 15.00 -10.98
C CYS A 78 -2.60 16.16 -11.32
N GLU A 79 -3.41 16.62 -10.35
CA GLU A 79 -4.31 17.76 -10.54
C GLU A 79 -3.55 19.05 -10.85
N LEU A 80 -2.51 19.35 -10.08
CA LEU A 80 -1.67 20.55 -10.26
C LEU A 80 -0.92 20.52 -11.59
N PHE A 81 -0.32 19.37 -11.93
CA PHE A 81 0.38 19.19 -13.21
C PHE A 81 -0.56 19.40 -14.39
N ALA A 82 -1.71 18.74 -14.37
CA ALA A 82 -2.68 18.82 -15.46
C ALA A 82 -3.22 20.23 -15.65
N ARG A 83 -3.63 20.90 -14.56
CA ARG A 83 -4.14 22.27 -14.60
C ARG A 83 -3.08 23.25 -15.13
N SER A 84 -1.89 23.25 -14.53
CA SER A 84 -0.81 24.18 -14.91
C SER A 84 -0.36 23.98 -16.36
N THR A 85 -0.29 22.72 -16.80
CA THR A 85 0.12 22.38 -18.16
C THR A 85 -0.96 22.77 -19.17
N SER A 86 -2.23 22.49 -18.88
CA SER A 86 -3.36 22.90 -19.73
C SER A 86 -3.44 24.43 -19.89
N GLU A 87 -3.30 25.18 -18.80
CA GLU A 87 -3.25 26.65 -18.82
C GLU A 87 -2.06 27.18 -19.63
N ARG A 88 -0.87 26.56 -19.48
CA ARG A 88 0.33 26.97 -20.21
C ARG A 88 0.21 26.68 -21.72
N LEU A 89 -0.35 25.52 -22.09
CA LEU A 89 -0.58 25.12 -23.49
C LEU A 89 -1.58 26.02 -24.20
N SER A 90 -2.59 26.50 -23.46
CA SER A 90 -3.66 27.32 -24.01
C SER A 90 -3.29 28.82 -24.13
N SER A 91 -2.31 29.28 -23.35
CA SER A 91 -2.02 30.72 -23.24
C SER A 91 -0.98 31.23 -24.24
N GLN A 92 0.09 30.49 -24.49
CA GLN A 92 1.21 30.95 -25.33
C GLN A 92 1.87 29.79 -26.08
N PRO A 93 2.51 30.04 -27.23
CA PRO A 93 3.36 29.03 -27.87
C PRO A 93 4.44 28.54 -26.90
N ILE A 94 4.75 27.26 -26.99
CA ILE A 94 5.66 26.55 -26.07
C ILE A 94 7.01 26.34 -26.75
N GLU A 95 8.07 26.64 -26.01
CA GLU A 95 9.44 26.32 -26.41
C GLU A 95 9.82 24.87 -26.05
N ILE A 96 10.78 24.30 -26.79
CA ILE A 96 11.28 22.93 -26.56
C ILE A 96 11.68 22.71 -25.09
N LYS A 97 12.36 23.69 -24.47
CA LYS A 97 12.81 23.59 -23.08
C LYS A 97 11.65 23.48 -22.08
N GLU A 98 10.56 24.19 -22.33
CA GLU A 98 9.37 24.12 -21.48
C GLU A 98 8.69 22.77 -21.63
N LEU A 99 8.61 22.24 -22.85
CA LEU A 99 8.08 20.91 -23.13
C LEU A 99 8.90 19.80 -22.44
N GLN A 100 10.24 19.92 -22.48
CA GLN A 100 11.15 19.03 -21.75
C GLN A 100 10.93 19.14 -20.24
N THR A 101 10.72 20.34 -19.71
CA THR A 101 10.43 20.55 -18.28
C THR A 101 9.11 19.88 -17.88
N MET A 102 8.06 19.98 -18.71
CA MET A 102 6.79 19.29 -18.49
C MET A 102 6.95 17.76 -18.55
N HIS A 103 7.72 17.27 -19.51
CA HIS A 103 8.05 15.85 -19.62
C HIS A 103 8.78 15.34 -18.37
N ASP A 104 9.81 16.05 -17.91
CA ASP A 104 10.59 15.65 -16.74
C ASP A 104 9.78 15.72 -15.45
N ALA A 105 8.91 16.73 -15.30
CA ALA A 105 7.95 16.81 -14.18
C ALA A 105 6.97 15.62 -14.17
N LEU A 106 6.50 15.19 -15.34
CA LEU A 106 5.61 14.04 -15.46
C LEU A 106 6.34 12.70 -15.21
N ILE A 107 7.64 12.61 -15.55
CA ILE A 107 8.48 11.48 -15.15
C ILE A 107 8.66 11.45 -13.64
N ALA A 108 8.95 12.59 -13.01
CA ALA A 108 9.14 12.68 -11.57
C ALA A 108 7.87 12.35 -10.76
N THR A 109 6.69 12.46 -11.37
CA THR A 109 5.42 12.06 -10.75
C THR A 109 5.30 10.54 -10.72
N GLU A 110 5.82 9.91 -9.67
CA GLU A 110 5.71 8.47 -9.46
C GLU A 110 4.29 8.09 -9.00
N ILE A 111 3.59 7.33 -9.82
CA ILE A 111 2.28 6.76 -9.49
C ILE A 111 2.52 5.35 -8.91
N PRO A 112 2.35 5.14 -7.59
CA PRO A 112 2.57 3.85 -6.96
C PRO A 112 1.54 2.82 -7.42
N LYS A 113 1.92 1.54 -7.37
CA LYS A 113 0.98 0.44 -7.59
C LYS A 113 0.03 0.35 -6.41
N ALA A 114 -1.26 0.19 -6.69
CA ALA A 114 -2.26 0.01 -5.65
C ALA A 114 -2.11 -1.35 -4.96
N PRO A 115 -2.17 -1.40 -3.61
CA PRO A 115 -2.18 -2.65 -2.87
C PRO A 115 -3.52 -3.35 -3.05
N LEU A 116 -3.50 -4.69 -2.94
CA LEU A 116 -4.69 -5.54 -3.10
C LEU A 116 -5.79 -5.27 -2.07
N THR A 117 -5.48 -4.53 -1.00
CA THR A 117 -6.40 -4.20 0.10
C THR A 117 -7.23 -2.94 -0.15
N CYS A 118 -6.95 -2.19 -1.22
CA CYS A 118 -7.70 -0.99 -1.55
C CYS A 118 -9.02 -1.30 -2.26
N SER A 119 -9.97 -0.36 -2.17
CA SER A 119 -11.20 -0.42 -2.95
C SER A 119 -10.90 -0.51 -4.45
N GLU A 120 -11.77 -1.20 -5.18
CA GLU A 120 -11.67 -1.36 -6.63
C GLU A 120 -11.65 0.00 -7.36
N GLU A 121 -12.40 0.99 -6.87
CA GLU A 121 -12.47 2.35 -7.43
C GLU A 121 -11.11 3.07 -7.37
N ILE A 122 -10.48 3.12 -6.19
CA ILE A 122 -9.13 3.70 -6.01
C ILE A 122 -8.14 2.95 -6.90
N THR A 123 -8.18 1.61 -6.91
CA THR A 123 -7.29 0.79 -7.73
C THR A 123 -7.43 1.10 -9.22
N SER A 124 -8.66 1.17 -9.73
CA SER A 124 -8.98 1.54 -11.11
C SER A 124 -8.48 2.96 -11.46
N THR A 125 -8.59 3.89 -10.51
CA THR A 125 -8.10 5.27 -10.67
C THR A 125 -6.58 5.31 -10.84
N TYR A 126 -5.83 4.55 -10.02
CA TYR A 126 -4.37 4.44 -10.17
C TYR A 126 -3.94 3.87 -11.52
N VAL A 127 -4.64 2.83 -11.98
CA VAL A 127 -4.39 2.24 -13.31
C VAL A 127 -4.65 3.27 -14.41
N SER A 128 -5.76 4.00 -14.30
CA SER A 128 -6.15 5.03 -15.26
C SER A 128 -5.15 6.19 -15.29
N LEU A 129 -4.71 6.70 -14.14
CA LEU A 129 -3.68 7.73 -14.04
C LEU A 129 -2.34 7.26 -14.60
N THR A 130 -1.96 6.00 -14.37
CA THR A 130 -0.73 5.40 -14.93
C THR A 130 -0.80 5.36 -16.46
N PHE A 131 -1.96 5.01 -17.01
CA PHE A 131 -2.20 5.00 -18.44
C PHE A 131 -2.13 6.42 -19.04
N LEU A 132 -2.81 7.40 -18.43
CA LEU A 132 -2.78 8.79 -18.87
C LEU A 132 -1.37 9.38 -18.81
N ARG A 133 -0.63 9.14 -17.72
CA ARG A 133 0.79 9.53 -17.61
C ARG A 133 1.61 8.96 -18.76
N SER A 134 1.47 7.67 -19.04
CA SER A 134 2.21 7.02 -20.13
C SER A 134 1.89 7.64 -21.49
N ARG A 135 0.61 7.95 -21.73
CA ARG A 135 0.15 8.58 -22.96
C ARG A 135 0.67 10.01 -23.13
N LEU A 136 0.65 10.81 -22.06
CA LEU A 136 1.20 12.17 -22.05
C LEU A 136 2.72 12.17 -22.25
N LEU A 137 3.45 11.22 -21.65
CA LEU A 137 4.89 11.07 -21.88
C LEU A 137 5.21 10.77 -23.36
N ILE A 138 4.47 9.85 -23.98
CA ILE A 138 4.61 9.55 -25.41
C ILE A 138 4.34 10.81 -26.23
N PHE A 139 3.28 11.55 -25.89
CA PHE A 139 2.94 12.79 -26.58
C PHE A 139 4.06 13.83 -26.47
N PHE A 140 4.54 14.14 -25.27
CA PHE A 140 5.62 15.11 -25.08
C PHE A 140 6.92 14.68 -25.77
N THR A 141 7.22 13.38 -25.78
CA THR A 141 8.38 12.84 -26.50
C THR A 141 8.24 13.05 -28.02
N SER A 142 7.07 12.71 -28.58
CA SER A 142 6.79 12.92 -30.01
C SER A 142 6.91 14.39 -30.37
N MET A 143 6.33 15.26 -29.53
CA MET A 143 6.34 16.69 -29.80
C MET A 143 7.73 17.31 -29.72
N THR A 144 8.54 16.88 -28.74
CA THR A 144 9.93 17.33 -28.60
C THR A 144 10.71 16.99 -29.87
N ARG A 145 10.55 15.77 -30.38
CA ARG A 145 11.23 15.31 -31.60
C ARG A 145 10.80 16.09 -32.84
N GLU A 146 9.51 16.38 -32.99
CA GLU A 146 9.00 17.16 -34.13
C GLU A 146 9.57 18.59 -34.13
N LEU A 147 9.58 19.24 -32.96
CA LEU A 147 10.14 20.57 -32.79
C LEU A 147 11.65 20.63 -33.06
N GLU A 148 12.42 19.60 -32.66
CA GLU A 148 13.85 19.49 -32.97
C GLU A 148 14.13 19.38 -34.47
N THR A 149 13.21 18.78 -35.24
CA THR A 149 13.33 18.63 -36.69
C THR A 149 12.83 19.83 -37.49
N SER A 150 12.11 20.76 -36.85
CA SER A 150 11.57 21.95 -37.52
C SER A 150 12.67 23.02 -37.66
N PRO A 151 12.97 23.50 -38.88
CA PRO A 151 14.09 24.41 -39.15
C PRO A 151 13.90 25.85 -38.61
N GLU A 152 12.72 26.17 -38.07
CA GLU A 152 12.43 27.46 -37.47
C GLU A 152 12.08 27.22 -36.00
N GLY A 153 12.88 27.75 -35.07
CA GLY A 153 12.67 27.68 -33.62
C GLY A 153 11.44 28.47 -33.12
N ILE A 154 10.37 28.48 -33.91
CA ILE A 154 9.08 29.09 -33.60
C ILE A 154 8.35 28.10 -32.70
N GLY A 155 8.07 28.53 -31.47
CA GLY A 155 7.35 27.72 -30.49
C GLY A 155 6.03 27.18 -31.05
N MET A 156 5.64 25.98 -30.63
CA MET A 156 4.40 25.37 -31.09
C MET A 156 3.23 25.92 -30.28
N SER A 157 2.19 26.40 -30.97
CA SER A 157 0.88 26.59 -30.36
C SER A 157 0.08 25.29 -30.47
N VAL A 158 -0.34 24.75 -29.33
CA VAL A 158 -1.29 23.63 -29.33
C VAL A 158 -2.68 24.21 -29.58
N ALA A 159 -3.26 23.86 -30.73
CA ALA A 159 -4.63 24.23 -31.01
C ALA A 159 -5.56 23.55 -29.98
N PRO A 160 -6.62 24.23 -29.51
CA PRO A 160 -7.61 23.58 -28.67
C PRO A 160 -8.18 22.36 -29.40
N ASP A 161 -8.36 21.27 -28.67
CA ASP A 161 -8.91 20.04 -29.22
C ASP A 161 -10.26 20.36 -29.89
N LYS A 162 -10.39 20.02 -31.18
CA LYS A 162 -11.68 20.10 -31.86
C LYS A 162 -12.63 19.12 -31.17
N GLU A 163 -13.91 19.47 -31.03
CA GLU A 163 -14.95 18.65 -30.35
C GLU A 163 -15.00 17.18 -30.81
N GLU A 164 -14.45 16.86 -31.99
CA GLU A 164 -14.39 15.51 -32.55
C GLU A 164 -13.18 14.66 -32.10
N ASN A 165 -12.21 15.21 -31.35
CA ASN A 165 -11.04 14.45 -30.91
C ASN A 165 -11.02 14.26 -29.38
N PRO A 166 -11.81 13.29 -28.84
CA PRO A 166 -11.78 12.94 -27.41
C PRO A 166 -10.40 12.42 -26.97
N THR A 167 -9.53 12.07 -27.92
CA THR A 167 -8.15 11.68 -27.69
C THR A 167 -7.13 12.82 -27.78
N GLY A 168 -7.59 14.05 -27.69
CA GLY A 168 -6.75 15.24 -27.66
C GLY A 168 -5.84 15.36 -26.43
N LEU A 169 -4.88 16.28 -26.51
CA LEU A 169 -3.92 16.52 -25.41
C LEU A 169 -4.62 17.18 -24.22
N LEU A 170 -5.44 18.20 -24.49
CA LEU A 170 -6.13 18.94 -23.45
C LEU A 170 -7.20 18.08 -22.80
N SER A 171 -7.89 17.22 -23.55
CA SER A 171 -8.80 16.23 -22.97
C SER A 171 -8.07 15.23 -22.06
N THR A 172 -6.89 14.75 -22.47
CA THR A 172 -6.07 13.84 -21.64
C THR A 172 -5.59 14.50 -20.35
N LEU A 173 -5.26 15.79 -20.40
CA LEU A 173 -4.91 16.58 -19.22
C LEU A 173 -6.14 16.80 -18.33
N ASP A 174 -7.31 17.09 -18.91
CA ASP A 174 -8.56 17.25 -18.17
C ASP A 174 -8.96 15.96 -17.44
N ASP A 175 -8.87 14.81 -18.12
CA ASP A 175 -9.06 13.48 -17.52
C ASP A 175 -8.10 13.25 -16.35
N MET A 176 -6.82 13.61 -16.51
CA MET A 176 -5.82 13.48 -15.45
C MET A 176 -6.11 14.41 -14.27
N MET A 177 -6.62 15.62 -14.53
CA MET A 177 -7.06 16.56 -13.49
C MET A 177 -8.24 15.98 -12.69
N HIS A 178 -9.27 15.48 -13.39
CA HIS A 178 -10.46 14.91 -12.77
C HIS A 178 -10.16 13.66 -11.96
N LEU A 179 -9.38 12.73 -12.51
CA LEU A 179 -8.96 11.52 -11.79
C LEU A 179 -8.02 11.83 -10.63
N GLY A 180 -7.13 12.82 -10.77
CA GLY A 180 -6.27 13.30 -9.69
C GLY A 180 -7.08 13.84 -8.51
N ARG A 181 -8.10 14.68 -8.80
CA ARG A 181 -9.02 15.18 -7.78
C ARG A 181 -9.82 14.06 -7.12
N PHE A 182 -10.39 13.16 -7.91
CA PHE A 182 -11.14 12.02 -7.39
C PHE A 182 -10.28 11.15 -6.46
N LEU A 183 -9.03 10.85 -6.87
CA LEU A 183 -8.10 10.08 -6.05
C LEU A 183 -7.81 10.79 -4.73
N LYS A 184 -7.51 12.09 -4.78
CA LYS A 184 -7.27 12.92 -3.60
C LYS A 184 -8.45 12.86 -2.62
N GLU A 185 -9.65 13.13 -3.11
CA GLU A 185 -10.87 13.15 -2.29
C GLU A 185 -11.17 11.77 -1.69
N SER A 186 -11.03 10.71 -2.49
CA SER A 186 -11.25 9.33 -2.06
C SER A 186 -10.25 8.89 -0.99
N CYS A 187 -8.96 9.20 -1.17
CA CYS A 187 -7.93 8.91 -0.18
C CYS A 187 -8.12 9.73 1.10
N GLU A 188 -8.53 11.00 0.99
CA GLU A 188 -8.82 11.84 2.16
C GLU A 188 -10.02 11.32 2.96
N GLU A 189 -11.04 10.79 2.28
CA GLU A 189 -12.17 10.15 2.97
C GLU A 189 -11.75 8.89 3.70
N GLN A 190 -10.89 8.04 3.10
CA GLN A 190 -10.37 6.84 3.77
C GLN A 190 -9.45 7.17 4.95
N LEU A 191 -8.75 8.31 4.94
CA LEU A 191 -7.95 8.77 6.07
C LEU A 191 -8.77 9.29 7.24
N LYS A 192 -10.03 9.69 7.01
CA LYS A 192 -10.95 10.19 8.04
C LYS A 192 -11.72 9.06 8.74
N ARG A 193 -11.78 7.88 8.15
CA ARG A 193 -12.45 6.68 8.69
C ARG A 193 -11.53 5.94 9.66
#